data_AF-A0AAP0MHK6-F1
#
_entry.id   AF-A0AAP0MHK6-F1
#
_cell.length_a   1.000
_cell.length_b   1.000
_cell.length_c   1.000
_cell.angle_alpha   90.00
_cell.angle_beta   90.00
_cell.angle_gamma   90.00
#
_symmetry.space_group_name_H-M   'P 1'
#
loop_
_entity.id
_entity.type
_entity.pdbx_description
1 polymer ?
#
loop_
_entity_poly.entity_id
_entity_poly.type
_entity_poly.pdbx_seq_one_letter_code
_entity_poly.pdbx_strand_id
1 'polypeptide(L)'
;MAPGAVIEIINFEGPPICKYWNYHRNLKIFLDTLRSKKEDLNCRKEDVELRLSAECHSGKTPKKEVEKWLKKAEKVSNEAQSLEDKAGKRRYVSRACLGKLIDEKIKELIEVYDQGSFPTSLVIDPPSNVGQLIPTQELVGEATVKEKCCGIPQDPL
;
A
#
# COMPACT_ATOMS: atom_id res chain seq x y z
N MET A 1 16.20 13.28 15.42
CA MET A 1 16.13 13.77 14.03
C MET A 1 17.57 13.94 13.55
N ALA A 2 18.12 12.91 12.92
CA ALA A 2 19.50 12.96 12.41
C ALA A 2 19.51 13.73 11.09
N PRO A 3 20.45 14.65 10.86
CA PRO A 3 20.56 15.38 9.60
C PRO A 3 20.84 14.36 8.48
N GLY A 4 19.91 14.28 7.53
CA GLY A 4 20.07 13.49 6.31
C GLY A 4 21.34 13.94 5.59
N ALA A 5 22.28 13.01 5.43
CA ALA A 5 23.53 13.25 4.73
C ALA A 5 23.23 13.64 3.28
N VAL A 6 23.35 14.93 2.96
CA VAL A 6 23.38 15.42 1.59
C VAL A 6 24.75 15.03 1.03
N ILE A 7 24.80 13.96 0.24
CA ILE A 7 26.04 13.53 -0.41
C ILE A 7 26.28 14.46 -1.61
N GLU A 8 27.26 15.35 -1.50
CA GLU A 8 27.78 16.12 -2.64
C GLU A 8 28.50 15.16 -3.59
N ILE A 9 27.83 14.84 -4.70
CA ILE A 9 28.43 14.10 -5.81
C ILE A 9 29.32 15.09 -6.55
N ILE A 10 30.63 15.03 -6.33
CA ILE A 10 31.61 15.80 -7.09
C ILE A 10 31.55 15.31 -8.55
N ASN A 11 30.89 16.08 -9.41
CA ASN A 11 30.84 15.84 -10.86
C ASN A 11 32.22 16.17 -11.45
N PHE A 12 33.03 15.14 -11.66
CA PHE A 12 34.32 15.26 -12.34
C PHE A 12 34.09 15.34 -13.86
N GLU A 13 34.33 16.51 -14.47
CA GLU A 13 34.25 16.77 -15.91
C GLU A 13 35.43 16.16 -16.71
N GLY A 14 35.77 14.90 -16.45
CA GLY A 14 36.75 14.14 -17.23
C GLY A 14 36.07 13.20 -18.25
N PRO A 15 36.83 12.64 -19.21
CA PRO A 15 36.29 11.72 -20.22
C PRO A 15 35.55 10.52 -19.58
N PRO A 16 34.62 9.85 -20.28
CA PRO A 16 33.63 8.90 -19.70
C PRO A 16 34.21 7.75 -18.84
N ILE A 17 35.52 7.49 -18.96
CA ILE A 17 36.31 6.61 -18.10
C ILE A 17 36.25 7.05 -16.62
N CYS A 18 36.10 8.34 -16.31
CA CYS A 18 36.08 8.87 -14.95
C CYS A 18 34.81 8.49 -14.15
N LYS A 19 33.64 8.44 -14.81
CA LYS A 19 32.38 8.01 -14.17
C LYS A 19 32.47 6.53 -13.78
N TYR A 20 33.06 5.73 -14.67
CA TYR A 20 33.31 4.30 -14.45
C TYR A 20 34.30 4.04 -13.31
N TRP A 21 35.32 4.88 -13.16
CA TRP A 21 36.30 4.80 -12.07
C TRP A 21 35.69 5.15 -10.70
N ASN A 22 34.78 6.13 -10.65
CA ASN A 22 34.02 6.46 -9.44
C ASN A 22 33.16 5.28 -8.95
N TYR A 23 32.48 4.54 -9.84
CA TYR A 23 31.76 3.32 -9.45
C TYR A 23 32.69 2.23 -8.90
N HIS A 24 33.88 2.08 -9.49
CA HIS A 24 34.84 1.05 -9.09
C HIS A 24 35.43 1.30 -7.69
N ARG A 25 35.71 2.57 -7.35
CA ARG A 25 36.27 2.99 -6.06
C ARG A 25 35.21 3.10 -4.96
N ASN A 26 33.97 3.45 -5.32
CA ASN A 26 32.91 3.77 -4.35
C ASN A 26 31.77 2.73 -4.25
N LEU A 27 31.93 1.52 -4.79
CA LEU A 27 30.94 0.45 -4.68
C LEU A 27 30.47 0.22 -3.22
N LYS A 28 31.37 0.37 -2.24
CA LYS A 28 31.02 0.28 -0.81
C LYS A 28 29.99 1.34 -0.41
N ILE A 29 30.19 2.59 -0.81
CA ILE A 29 29.26 3.71 -0.53
C ILE A 29 27.89 3.43 -1.15
N PHE A 30 27.87 2.95 -2.40
CA PHE A 30 26.63 2.57 -3.06
C PHE A 30 25.91 1.42 -2.33
N LEU A 31 26.64 0.38 -1.88
CA LEU A 31 26.05 -0.73 -1.12
C LEU A 31 25.52 -0.29 0.24
N ASP A 32 26.25 0.57 0.96
CA ASP A 32 25.82 1.12 2.24
C ASP A 32 24.56 1.98 2.06
N THR A 33 24.49 2.78 1.00
CA THR A 33 23.31 3.57 0.63
C THR A 33 22.13 2.68 0.25
N LEU A 34 22.35 1.63 -0.55
CA LEU A 34 21.33 0.64 -0.91
C LEU A 34 20.73 0.00 0.34
N ARG A 35 21.58 -0.44 1.28
CA ARG A 35 21.13 -1.04 2.54
C ARG A 35 20.29 -0.07 3.36
N SER A 36 20.77 1.17 3.50
CA SER A 36 20.03 2.21 4.23
C SER A 36 18.66 2.48 3.61
N LYS A 37 18.57 2.61 2.28
CA LYS A 37 17.29 2.91 1.61
C LYS A 37 16.34 1.73 1.59
N LYS A 38 16.86 0.51 1.56
CA LYS A 38 16.06 -0.72 1.74
C LYS A 38 15.48 -0.77 3.15
N GLU A 39 16.27 -0.44 4.17
CA GLU A 39 15.80 -0.37 5.56
C GLU A 39 14.71 0.70 5.72
N ASP A 40 14.92 1.91 5.20
CA ASP A 40 13.92 2.99 5.21
C ASP A 40 12.58 2.52 4.61
N LEU A 41 12.63 1.81 3.47
CA LEU A 41 11.44 1.26 2.83
C LEU A 41 10.79 0.14 3.64
N ASN A 42 11.56 -0.74 4.26
CA ASN A 42 11.03 -1.81 5.09
C ASN A 42 10.32 -1.27 6.33
N CYS A 43 10.91 -0.29 7.04
CA CYS A 43 10.25 0.36 8.17
C CYS A 43 8.92 1.01 7.73
N ARG A 44 8.92 1.73 6.60
CA ARG A 44 7.70 2.33 6.03
C ARG A 44 6.64 1.27 5.70
N LYS A 45 7.07 0.12 5.16
CA LYS A 45 6.18 -1.01 4.85
C LYS A 45 5.54 -1.55 6.14
N GLU A 46 6.34 -1.78 7.17
CA GLU A 46 5.87 -2.25 8.48
C GLU A 46 4.86 -1.26 9.10
N ASP A 47 5.14 0.05 9.06
CA ASP A 47 4.21 1.08 9.54
C ASP A 47 2.85 1.03 8.82
N VAL A 48 2.88 0.84 7.49
CA VAL A 48 1.66 0.72 6.68
C VAL A 48 0.91 -0.58 7.00
N GLU A 49 1.61 -1.71 7.17
CA GLU A 49 0.99 -2.98 7.55
C GLU A 49 0.35 -2.91 8.94
N LEU A 50 1.01 -2.27 9.91
CA LEU A 50 0.49 -2.04 11.25
C LEU A 50 -0.78 -1.17 11.19
N ARG A 51 -0.73 -0.02 10.49
CA ARG A 51 -1.89 0.84 10.29
C ARG A 51 -3.04 0.10 9.60
N LEU A 52 -2.73 -0.68 8.56
CA LEU A 52 -3.72 -1.43 7.81
C LEU A 52 -4.41 -2.46 8.71
N SER A 53 -3.65 -3.18 9.53
CA SER A 53 -4.19 -4.14 10.49
C SER A 53 -5.12 -3.45 11.49
N ALA A 54 -4.71 -2.29 12.03
CA ALA A 54 -5.52 -1.50 12.96
C ALA A 54 -6.85 -1.05 12.35
N GLU A 55 -6.84 -0.57 11.10
CA GLU A 55 -8.05 -0.10 10.40
C GLU A 55 -8.97 -1.25 9.93
N CYS A 56 -8.43 -2.44 9.68
CA CYS A 56 -9.17 -3.59 9.13
C CYS A 56 -10.08 -4.32 10.14
N HIS A 57 -10.02 -4.01 11.44
CA HIS A 57 -10.78 -4.71 12.51
C HIS A 57 -12.33 -4.65 12.37
N SER A 58 -12.88 -3.91 11.41
CA SER A 58 -14.31 -3.60 11.30
C SER A 58 -14.98 -4.09 10.01
N GLY A 59 -14.44 -5.11 9.34
CA GLY A 59 -14.99 -5.63 8.07
C GLY A 59 -14.75 -4.71 6.86
N LYS A 60 -13.90 -3.70 7.05
CA LYS A 60 -13.40 -2.81 6.00
C LYS A 60 -12.35 -3.53 5.17
N THR A 61 -12.28 -3.19 3.88
CA THR A 61 -11.33 -3.83 2.96
C THR A 61 -10.17 -2.90 2.64
N PRO A 62 -8.92 -3.39 2.56
CA PRO A 62 -7.79 -2.59 2.11
C PRO A 62 -8.05 -1.95 0.74
N LYS A 63 -7.63 -0.69 0.57
CA LYS A 63 -7.60 -0.05 -0.74
C LYS A 63 -6.66 -0.83 -1.68
N LYS A 64 -7.08 -0.99 -2.95
CA LYS A 64 -6.27 -1.66 -3.98
C LYS A 64 -4.91 -1.00 -4.22
N GLU A 65 -4.85 0.33 -4.06
CA GLU A 65 -3.62 1.12 -4.07
C GLU A 65 -2.62 0.66 -3.01
N VAL A 66 -3.09 0.43 -1.77
CA VAL A 66 -2.25 0.01 -0.64
C VAL A 66 -1.73 -1.40 -0.86
N GLU A 67 -2.60 -2.33 -1.29
CA GLU A 67 -2.20 -3.70 -1.64
C GLU A 67 -1.14 -3.73 -2.76
N LYS A 68 -1.33 -2.90 -3.80
CA LYS A 68 -0.40 -2.79 -4.92
C LYS A 68 0.95 -2.24 -4.46
N TRP A 69 0.93 -1.23 -3.60
CA TRP A 69 2.14 -0.63 -3.05
C TRP A 69 2.92 -1.62 -2.17
N LEU A 70 2.25 -2.33 -1.25
CA LEU A 70 2.90 -3.33 -0.39
C LEU A 70 3.64 -4.42 -1.21
N LYS A 71 2.98 -4.92 -2.27
CA LYS A 71 3.60 -5.87 -3.22
C LYS A 71 4.81 -5.26 -3.94
N LYS A 72 4.73 -3.98 -4.36
CA LYS A 72 5.85 -3.28 -5.00
C LYS A 72 7.02 -3.12 -4.02
N ALA A 73 6.74 -2.67 -2.79
CA ALA A 73 7.74 -2.50 -1.75
C ALA A 73 8.48 -3.81 -1.44
N GLU A 74 7.74 -4.90 -1.22
CA GLU A 74 8.33 -6.22 -1.00
C GLU A 74 9.20 -6.68 -2.17
N LYS A 75 8.71 -6.53 -3.40
CA LYS A 75 9.47 -6.90 -4.59
C LYS A 75 10.78 -6.12 -4.70
N VAL A 76 10.75 -4.80 -4.56
CA VAL A 76 11.95 -3.96 -4.70
C VAL A 76 12.94 -4.22 -3.58
N SER A 77 12.47 -4.42 -2.34
CA SER A 77 13.34 -4.81 -1.21
C SER A 77 14.03 -6.15 -1.46
N ASN A 78 13.32 -7.16 -1.97
CA ASN A 78 13.89 -8.47 -2.31
C ASN A 78 14.92 -8.39 -3.44
N GLU A 79 14.66 -7.56 -4.46
CA GLU A 79 15.62 -7.32 -5.55
C GLU A 79 16.88 -6.60 -5.04
N ALA A 80 16.74 -5.63 -4.14
CA ALA A 80 17.86 -4.97 -3.48
C ALA A 80 18.71 -5.96 -2.67
N GLN A 81 18.07 -6.85 -1.89
CA GLN A 81 18.78 -7.92 -1.17
C GLN A 81 19.56 -8.83 -2.12
N SER A 82 18.98 -9.20 -3.27
CA SER A 82 19.67 -10.00 -4.28
C SER A 82 20.94 -9.32 -4.81
N LEU A 83 20.93 -7.99 -4.95
CA LEU A 83 22.12 -7.22 -5.36
C LEU A 83 23.21 -7.22 -4.28
N GLU A 84 22.83 -7.04 -3.00
CA GLU A 84 23.75 -7.13 -1.87
C GLU A 84 24.45 -8.49 -1.83
N ASP A 85 23.68 -9.58 -1.96
CA ASP A 85 24.20 -10.95 -1.95
C ASP A 85 25.18 -11.22 -3.08
N LYS A 86 24.86 -10.75 -4.30
CA LYS A 86 25.72 -10.93 -5.47
C LYS A 86 26.99 -10.08 -5.38
N ALA A 87 26.90 -8.89 -4.78
CA ALA A 87 28.07 -8.04 -4.51
C ALA A 87 29.01 -8.69 -3.50
N GLY A 88 28.48 -9.27 -2.42
CA GLY A 88 29.25 -10.01 -1.42
C GLY A 88 29.94 -11.25 -1.98
N LYS A 89 29.28 -11.97 -2.91
CA LYS A 89 29.84 -13.17 -3.57
C LYS A 89 30.80 -12.85 -4.72
N ARG A 90 31.12 -11.57 -4.98
CA ARG A 90 31.90 -11.09 -6.15
C ARG A 90 31.42 -11.68 -7.49
N ARG A 91 30.12 -11.96 -7.63
CA ARG A 91 29.53 -12.69 -8.79
C ARG A 91 29.33 -11.82 -10.04
N TYR A 92 30.05 -10.71 -10.19
CA TYR A 92 29.89 -9.78 -11.32
C TYR A 92 31.17 -9.65 -12.12
N VAL A 93 31.02 -9.75 -13.45
CA VAL A 93 32.11 -9.62 -14.44
C VAL A 93 32.68 -8.20 -14.51
N SER A 94 31.89 -7.18 -14.15
CA SER A 94 32.32 -5.78 -14.10
C SER A 94 31.80 -5.09 -12.84
N ARG A 95 32.69 -4.46 -12.07
CA ARG A 95 32.37 -3.69 -10.86
C ARG A 95 31.55 -2.44 -11.14
N ALA A 96 31.73 -1.83 -12.31
CA ALA A 96 31.01 -0.62 -12.66
C ALA A 96 29.65 -0.91 -13.30
N CYS A 97 29.46 -2.07 -13.96
CA CYS A 97 28.11 -2.55 -14.28
C CYS A 97 27.29 -2.82 -13.01
N LEU A 98 27.93 -3.42 -11.99
CA LEU A 98 27.31 -3.59 -10.68
C LEU A 98 26.97 -2.26 -10.00
N GLY A 99 27.91 -1.31 -10.00
CA GLY A 99 27.69 0.03 -9.44
C GLY A 99 26.49 0.74 -10.08
N LYS A 100 26.37 0.69 -11.42
CA LYS A 100 25.21 1.24 -12.14
C LYS A 100 23.89 0.57 -11.73
N LEU A 101 23.87 -0.76 -11.63
CA LEU A 101 22.67 -1.49 -11.25
C LEU A 101 22.22 -1.18 -9.81
N ILE A 102 23.17 -0.98 -8.90
CA ILE A 102 22.87 -0.57 -7.51
C ILE A 102 22.33 0.86 -7.48
N ASP A 103 22.92 1.79 -8.23
CA ASP A 103 22.45 3.18 -8.32
C ASP A 103 21.00 3.26 -8.85
N GLU A 104 20.68 2.50 -9.90
CA GLU A 104 19.31 2.39 -10.42
C GLU A 104 18.35 1.82 -9.37
N LYS A 105 18.77 0.80 -8.61
CA LYS A 105 17.95 0.21 -7.56
C LYS A 105 17.72 1.16 -6.38
N ILE A 106 18.72 1.97 -6.00
CA ILE A 106 18.59 3.00 -4.96
C ILE A 106 17.51 4.02 -5.35
N LYS A 107 17.51 4.48 -6.60
CA LYS A 107 16.50 5.42 -7.12
C LYS A 107 15.10 4.83 -7.07
N GLU A 108 14.96 3.56 -7.44
CA GLU A 108 13.68 2.87 -7.36
C GLU A 108 13.20 2.69 -5.91
N LEU A 109 14.09 2.37 -4.96
CA LEU A 109 13.76 2.31 -3.53
C LEU A 109 13.21 3.65 -3.02
N ILE A 110 13.85 4.77 -3.39
CA ILE A 110 13.41 6.12 -3.02
C ILE A 110 12.03 6.41 -3.62
N GLU A 111 11.82 6.12 -4.91
CA GLU A 111 10.54 6.34 -5.57
C GLU A 111 9.41 5.55 -4.90
N VAL A 112 9.66 4.28 -4.55
CA VAL A 112 8.67 3.44 -3.88
C VAL A 112 8.40 3.93 -2.45
N TYR A 113 9.43 4.38 -1.74
CA TYR A 113 9.29 4.98 -0.42
C TYR A 113 8.35 6.19 -0.45
N ASP A 114 8.55 7.10 -1.40
CA ASP A 114 7.75 8.31 -1.57
C ASP A 114 6.29 7.97 -1.94
N GLN A 115 6.08 6.95 -2.78
CA GLN A 115 4.75 6.42 -3.11
C GLN A 115 4.01 5.82 -1.91
N GLY A 116 4.72 5.44 -0.84
CA GLY A 116 4.14 4.86 0.38
C GLY A 116 3.47 5.87 1.30
N SER A 117 3.24 7.09 0.83
CA SER A 117 2.59 8.15 1.59
C SER A 117 1.07 8.08 1.42
N PHE A 118 0.39 7.55 2.43
CA PHE A 118 -1.06 7.47 2.48
C PHE A 118 -1.62 8.46 3.52
N PRO A 119 -2.05 9.67 3.10
CA PRO A 119 -2.57 10.69 4.00
C PRO A 119 -4.00 10.42 4.48
N THR A 120 -4.70 9.47 3.84
CA THR A 120 -6.09 9.11 4.16
C THR A 120 -6.16 7.68 4.72
N SER A 121 -7.36 7.26 5.13
CA SER A 121 -7.69 5.87 5.48
C SER A 121 -7.12 4.90 4.45
N LEU A 122 -6.48 3.83 4.92
CA LEU A 122 -5.95 2.73 4.09
C LEU A 122 -7.04 1.74 3.67
N VAL A 123 -8.20 1.79 4.31
CA VAL A 123 -9.34 0.90 4.06
C VAL A 123 -10.54 1.63 3.46
N ILE A 124 -11.42 0.85 2.82
CA ILE A 124 -12.71 1.24 2.28
C ILE A 124 -13.80 0.62 3.16
N ASP A 125 -14.79 1.42 3.54
CA ASP A 125 -15.95 0.96 4.31
C ASP A 125 -16.75 -0.09 3.52
N PRO A 126 -17.37 -1.06 4.23
CA PRO A 126 -18.25 -2.00 3.58
C PRO A 126 -19.39 -1.25 2.87
N PRO A 127 -19.88 -1.77 1.72
CA PRO A 127 -21.04 -1.18 1.06
C PRO A 127 -22.18 -1.11 2.07
N SER A 128 -22.66 0.11 2.31
CA SER A 128 -23.73 0.34 3.27
C SER A 128 -24.98 -0.37 2.78
N ASN A 129 -25.36 -1.47 3.42
CA ASN A 129 -26.67 -2.10 3.23
C ASN A 129 -27.73 -1.30 3.99
N VAL A 130 -27.77 0.02 3.76
CA VAL A 130 -29.00 0.76 3.98
C VAL A 130 -29.88 0.35 2.81
N GLY A 131 -30.56 -0.78 3.01
CA GLY A 131 -31.77 -1.08 2.29
C GLY A 131 -32.57 0.21 2.27
N GLN A 132 -32.75 0.74 1.07
CA GLN A 132 -33.71 1.79 0.82
C GLN A 132 -35.03 1.25 1.38
N LEU A 133 -35.38 1.67 2.60
CA LEU A 133 -36.69 1.48 3.17
C LEU A 133 -37.60 2.26 2.23
N ILE A 134 -38.07 1.59 1.18
CA ILE A 134 -39.19 2.06 0.38
C ILE A 134 -40.27 2.30 1.43
N PRO A 135 -40.77 3.53 1.60
CA PRO A 135 -41.88 3.77 2.48
C PRO A 135 -43.03 2.91 1.98
N THR A 136 -43.38 1.86 2.73
CA THR A 136 -44.61 1.12 2.48
C THR A 136 -45.73 2.13 2.68
N GLN A 137 -46.22 2.70 1.58
CA GLN A 137 -47.46 3.46 1.61
C GLN A 137 -48.51 2.52 2.18
N GLU A 138 -49.03 2.88 3.35
CA GLU A 138 -50.18 2.26 3.97
C GLU A 138 -51.35 2.40 2.99
N LEU A 139 -51.61 1.34 2.22
CA LEU A 139 -52.78 1.26 1.37
C LEU A 139 -53.98 1.07 2.31
N VAL A 140 -54.58 2.19 2.74
CA VAL A 140 -55.86 2.23 3.44
C VAL A 140 -56.91 1.58 2.54
N GLY A 141 -57.19 0.30 2.80
CA GLY A 141 -58.32 -0.41 2.24
C GLY A 141 -59.57 -0.07 3.05
N GLU A 142 -60.45 0.72 2.47
CA GLU A 142 -61.77 1.02 3.00
C GLU A 142 -62.61 -0.26 3.08
N ALA A 143 -62.81 -0.76 4.31
CA ALA A 143 -63.68 -1.90 4.55
C ALA A 143 -65.13 -1.42 4.66
N THR A 144 -65.93 -1.60 3.61
CA THR A 144 -67.38 -1.54 3.72
C THR A 144 -67.88 -2.69 4.60
N VAL A 145 -68.25 -2.35 5.83
CA VAL A 145 -68.93 -3.23 6.79
C VAL A 145 -70.26 -3.70 6.19
N LYS A 146 -70.39 -5.03 6.05
CA LYS A 146 -71.67 -5.68 5.80
C LYS A 146 -72.40 -5.78 7.12
N GLU A 147 -73.44 -4.97 7.28
CA GLU A 147 -74.40 -5.11 8.37
C GLU A 147 -75.52 -6.08 7.93
N LYS A 148 -75.67 -7.19 8.63
CA LYS A 148 -76.98 -7.74 9.03
C LYS A 148 -76.78 -8.79 10.12
N CYS A 149 -77.38 -8.46 11.25
CA CYS A 149 -77.25 -9.09 12.55
C CYS A 149 -77.69 -10.57 12.59
N CYS A 150 -77.03 -11.27 13.50
CA CYS A 150 -77.36 -12.57 14.04
C CYS A 150 -78.83 -12.66 14.45
N GLY A 151 -79.45 -13.81 14.16
CA GLY A 151 -80.69 -14.21 14.81
C GLY A 151 -80.47 -14.52 16.29
N ILE A 152 -81.54 -14.39 17.06
CA ILE A 152 -81.85 -15.29 18.18
C ILE A 152 -83.36 -15.54 18.13
N PRO A 153 -83.82 -16.80 18.21
CA PRO A 153 -85.23 -17.14 18.33
C PRO A 153 -85.73 -16.94 19.77
N GLN A 154 -86.93 -16.39 19.93
CA GLN A 154 -87.73 -16.52 21.15
C GLN A 154 -89.19 -16.78 20.78
N ASP A 155 -89.59 -18.05 20.90
CA ASP A 155 -90.94 -18.47 21.28
C ASP A 155 -91.07 -18.31 22.81
N PRO A 156 -92.25 -18.04 23.39
CA PRO A 156 -93.26 -19.10 23.51
C PRO A 156 -94.76 -18.71 23.55
N LEU A 157 -95.56 -19.78 23.35
CA LEU A 157 -97.01 -20.02 23.49
C LEU A 157 -97.91 -19.71 22.28
#